data_AF-A0A9X7L2Z7-F1
#
_entry.id   AF-A0A9X7L2Z7-F1
#
_cell.length_a   1.000
_cell.length_b   1.000
_cell.length_c   1.000
_cell.angle_alpha   90.00
_cell.angle_beta   90.00
_cell.angle_gamma   90.00
#
_symmetry.space_group_name_H-M   'P 1'
#
loop_
_entity.id
_entity.type
_entity.pdbx_description
1 polymer ?
#
loop_
_entity_poly.entity_id
_entity_poly.type
_entity_poly.pdbx_seq_one_letter_code
_entity_poly.pdbx_strand_id
1 'polypeptide(L)' 'MDSILPGESKSMPLESGKVVKYSANRAVNFEFLLTDGTYIAGVIPAGETLEFKSNGSIQEFNIKIFEAPRRPTAID' A
#
# COMPACT_ATOMS: atom_id res chain seq x y z
N MET A 1 5.77 8.38 -15.64
CA MET A 1 5.26 7.10 -15.12
C MET A 1 6.24 6.65 -14.07
N ASP A 2 5.98 6.99 -12.80
CA ASP A 2 6.87 6.64 -11.69
C ASP A 2 6.71 5.14 -11.39
N SER A 3 7.64 4.34 -11.93
CA SER A 3 7.76 2.92 -11.63
C SER A 3 8.28 2.75 -10.21
N ILE A 4 7.40 2.37 -9.29
CA ILE A 4 7.77 2.02 -7.91
C ILE A 4 8.47 0.65 -7.94
N LEU A 5 9.71 0.58 -7.48
CA LEU A 5 10.52 -0.64 -7.48
C LEU A 5 10.14 -1.59 -6.33
N PRO A 6 10.42 -2.90 -6.44
CA PRO A 6 10.24 -3.83 -5.33
C PRO A 6 11.11 -3.43 -4.12
N GLY A 7 10.52 -3.44 -2.92
CA GLY A 7 11.19 -2.98 -1.70
C GLY A 7 11.16 -1.47 -1.49
N GLU A 8 10.55 -0.71 -2.40
CA GLU A 8 10.36 0.72 -2.24
C GLU A 8 9.15 1.00 -1.35
N SER A 9 9.37 1.76 -0.28
CA SER A 9 8.31 2.29 0.57
C SER A 9 7.92 3.67 0.07
N LYS A 10 6.64 3.85 -0.27
CA LYS A 10 6.11 5.16 -0.65
C LYS A 10 5.18 5.65 0.44
N SER A 11 5.53 6.79 1.03
CA SER A 11 4.66 7.56 1.91
C SER A 11 3.93 8.58 1.06
N MET A 12 2.60 8.61 1.15
CA MET A 12 1.78 9.59 0.43
C MET A 12 1.16 10.57 1.43
N PRO A 13 1.22 11.88 1.17
CA PRO A 13 0.49 12.84 1.98
C PRO A 13 -1.01 12.60 1.84
N LEU A 14 -1.68 12.38 2.97
CA LEU A 14 -3.13 12.18 3.02
C LEU A 14 -3.82 13.50 3.35
N GLU A 15 -4.63 13.99 2.44
CA GLU A 15 -5.51 15.13 2.71
C GLU A 15 -6.82 14.64 3.32
N SER A 16 -7.22 15.24 4.46
CA SER A 16 -8.49 14.93 5.11
C SER A 16 -9.66 15.23 4.18
N GLY A 17 -10.61 14.29 4.08
CA GLY A 17 -11.78 14.38 3.22
C GLY A 17 -11.56 13.96 1.77
N LYS A 18 -10.31 13.71 1.34
CA LYS A 18 -9.99 13.25 0.00
C LYS A 18 -10.04 11.72 -0.08
N VAL A 19 -10.67 11.21 -1.14
CA VAL A 19 -10.63 9.78 -1.45
C VAL A 19 -9.30 9.50 -2.13
N VAL A 20 -8.53 8.58 -1.56
CA VAL A 20 -7.28 8.10 -2.13
C VAL A 20 -7.54 6.71 -2.71
N LYS A 21 -7.15 6.54 -3.97
CA LYS A 21 -7.22 5.26 -4.68
C LYS A 21 -5.80 4.83 -5.01
N TYR A 22 -5.43 3.64 -4.55
CA TYR A 22 -4.16 3.02 -4.85
C TYR A 22 -4.38 1.67 -5.51
N SER A 23 -3.84 1.49 -6.71
CA SER A 23 -3.87 0.24 -7.45
C SER A 23 -2.45 -0.15 -7.82
N ALA A 24 -2.10 -1.42 -7.62
CA ALA A 24 -0.81 -1.95 -8.03
C ALA A 24 -1.01 -3.23 -8.84
N ASN A 25 -0.18 -3.43 -9.88
CA ASN A 25 -0.12 -4.68 -10.63
C ASN A 25 0.60 -5.81 -9.86
N ARG A 26 0.85 -5.63 -8.57
CA ARG A 26 1.57 -6.54 -7.68
C ARG A 26 0.88 -6.53 -6.31
N ALA A 27 1.06 -7.61 -5.56
CA ALA A 27 0.61 -7.64 -4.18
C ALA A 27 1.47 -6.67 -3.35
N VAL A 28 0.83 -5.83 -2.54
CA VAL A 28 1.53 -4.87 -1.68
C VAL A 28 0.98 -4.97 -0.27
N ASN A 29 1.81 -4.69 0.75
CA ASN A 29 1.28 -4.48 2.09
C ASN A 29 1.15 -2.99 2.32
N PHE A 30 0.05 -2.61 2.95
CA PHE A 30 -0.20 -1.25 3.37
C PHE A 30 -0.24 -1.18 4.88
N GLU A 31 0.17 -0.04 5.41
CA GLU A 31 0.15 0.29 6.83
C GLU A 31 -0.40 1.71 6.98
N PHE A 32 -1.47 1.85 7.75
CA PHE A 32 -2.01 3.13 8.21
C PHE A 32 -1.59 3.35 9.65
N LEU A 33 -1.00 4.51 9.92
CA LEU A 33 -0.86 5.03 11.27
C LEU A 33 -2.01 6.01 11.51
N LEU A 34 -2.86 5.69 12.48
CA LEU A 34 -3.94 6.55 12.93
C LEU A 34 -3.43 7.59 13.94
N THR A 35 -4.18 8.67 14.10
CA THR A 35 -3.84 9.78 15.01
C THR A 35 -3.86 9.40 16.49
N ASP A 36 -4.53 8.30 16.84
CA ASP A 36 -4.54 7.70 18.18
C ASP A 36 -3.32 6.78 18.44
N GLY A 37 -2.45 6.60 17.45
CA GLY A 37 -1.29 5.69 17.52
C GLY A 37 -1.59 4.25 17.11
N THR A 38 -2.81 3.95 16.68
CA THR A 38 -3.20 2.62 16.20
C THR A 38 -2.63 2.39 14.80
N TYR A 39 -2.10 1.18 14.56
CA TYR A 39 -1.64 0.74 13.24
C TYR A 39 -2.66 -0.21 12.60
N ILE A 40 -3.10 0.08 11.37
CA ILE A 40 -3.89 -0.83 10.55
C ILE A 40 -2.99 -1.32 9.41
N ALA A 41 -2.69 -2.61 9.40
CA ALA A 41 -1.91 -3.24 8.34
C ALA A 41 -2.77 -4.24 7.55
N GLY A 42 -2.49 -4.37 6.26
CA GLY A 42 -3.15 -5.35 5.40
C GLY A 42 -2.40 -5.59 4.09
N VAL A 43 -2.94 -6.48 3.27
CA VAL A 43 -2.38 -6.84 1.96
C VAL A 43 -3.40 -6.54 0.87
N ILE A 44 -2.97 -5.82 -0.17
CA ILE A 44 -3.76 -5.61 -1.39
C ILE A 44 -3.24 -6.59 -2.43
N PRO A 45 -4.09 -7.47 -2.99
CA PRO A 45 -3.69 -8.39 -4.04
C PRO A 45 -3.31 -7.65 -5.34
N ALA A 46 -2.54 -8.33 -6.20
CA ALA A 46 -2.19 -7.78 -7.51
C ALA A 46 -3.44 -7.53 -8.37
N GLY A 47 -3.54 -6.34 -8.95
CA GLY A 47 -4.67 -5.95 -9.80
C GLY A 47 -5.88 -5.43 -9.02
N GLU A 48 -5.84 -5.45 -7.69
CA GLU A 48 -6.88 -4.85 -6.87
C GLU A 48 -6.61 -3.37 -6.57
N THR A 49 -7.68 -2.65 -6.24
CA THR A 49 -7.63 -1.24 -5.90
C THR A 49 -8.02 -1.06 -4.44
N LEU A 50 -7.11 -0.50 -3.65
CA LEU A 50 -7.43 0.00 -2.33
C LEU A 50 -8.02 1.41 -2.46
N GLU A 51 -9.24 1.57 -2.00
CA GLU A 51 -9.90 2.86 -1.87
C GLU A 51 -10.13 3.15 -0.39
N PHE A 52 -9.65 4.30 0.08
CA PHE A 52 -9.91 4.75 1.44
C PHE A 52 -10.07 6.27 1.49
N LYS A 53 -10.78 6.74 2.51
CA LYS A 53 -11.01 8.15 2.79
C LYS A 53 -10.57 8.43 4.21
N SER A 54 -9.55 9.27 4.39
CA SER A 54 -9.20 9.78 5.72
C SER A 54 -10.22 10.85 6.12
N ASN A 55 -10.90 10.68 7.25
CA ASN A 55 -11.75 11.73 7.85
C ASN A 55 -10.97 12.57 8.89
N GLY A 56 -9.63 12.61 8.80
CA GLY A 56 -8.75 13.25 9.78
C GLY A 56 -8.22 12.31 10.86
N SER A 57 -8.57 11.02 10.80
CA SER A 57 -8.11 9.99 11.74
C SER A 57 -6.80 9.32 11.31
N ILE A 58 -6.37 9.48 10.05
CA ILE A 58 -5.14 8.86 9.53
C ILE A 58 -4.03 9.91 9.54
N GLN A 59 -2.96 9.63 10.29
CA GLN A 59 -1.78 10.47 10.41
C GLN A 59 -0.78 10.18 9.28
N GLU A 60 -0.53 8.91 9.00
CA GLU A 60 0.42 8.50 7.96
C GLU A 60 -0.07 7.27 7.20
N PHE A 61 0.26 7.20 5.91
CA PHE A 61 0.00 6.05 5.06
C PHE A 61 1.26 5.63 4.34
N ASN A 62 1.67 4.41 4.64
CA ASN A 62 2.84 3.78 4.05
C ASN A 62 2.40 2.57 3.24
N ILE A 63 2.85 2.52 1.99
CA ILE A 63 2.73 1.33 1.16
C ILE A 63 4.11 0.75 0.96
N LYS A 64 4.25 -0.54 1.26
CA LYS A 64 5.43 -1.33 0.98
C LYS A 64 5.11 -2.31 -0.12
N ILE A 65 5.80 -2.18 -1.25
CA ILE A 65 5.65 -3.12 -2.36
C ILE A 65 6.51 -4.35 -2.07
N PHE A 66 5.84 -5.48 -1.88
CA PHE A 66 6.51 -6.77 -1.79
C PHE A 66 6.60 -7.37 -3.19
N GLU A 67 7.77 -7.89 -3.54
CA GLU A 67 7.80 -8.93 -4.56
C GLU A 67 7.18 -10.17 -3.92
N ALA A 68 6.03 -10.61 -4.43
CA ALA A 68 5.66 -12.01 -4.25
C ALA A 68 6.89 -12.81 -4.71
N PRO A 69 7.41 -13.75 -3.90
CA PRO A 69 8.53 -14.56 -4.34
C PRO A 69 8.12 -15.13 -5.69
N ARG A 70 8.87 -14.78 -6.75
CA ARG A 70 8.73 -15.47 -8.02
C ARG A 70 8.87 -16.92 -7.62
N ARG A 71 7.78 -17.69 -7.74
CA ARG A 71 7.83 -19.15 -7.53
C ARG A 71 9.13 -19.60 -8.17
N PRO A 72 9.98 -20.39 -7.50
CA PRO A 72 11.17 -20.90 -8.16
C PRO A 72 10.69 -21.45 -9.49
N THR A 73 11.25 -20.90 -10.57
CA THR A 73 11.08 -21.46 -11.91
C THR A 73 11.27 -22.95 -11.71
N ALA A 74 10.24 -23.75 -11.97
CA ALA A 74 10.37 -25.18 -11.94
C ALA A 74 11.50 -25.50 -12.93
N ILE A 75 12.66 -25.82 -12.38
CA ILE A 75 13.72 -26.51 -13.08
C ILE A 75 13.40 -27.98 -12.88
N ASP A 76 12.57 -28.51 -13.77
CA ASP A 76 12.73 -29.85 -14.36
C ASP A 76 11.91 -29.92 -15.66
#